data_AF-A0A9W8P4P3-F1
#
_entry.id   AF-A0A9W8P4P3-F1
#
_cell.length_a   1.000
_cell.length_b   1.000
_cell.length_c   1.000
_cell.angle_alpha   90.00
_cell.angle_beta   90.00
_cell.angle_gamma   90.00
#
_symmetry.space_group_name_H-M   'P 1'
#
loop_
_entity.id
_entity.type
_entity.pdbx_description
1 polymer ?
#
loop_
_entity_poly.entity_id
_entity_poly.type
_entity_poly.pdbx_seq_one_letter_code
_entity_poly.pdbx_strand_id
1 'polypeptide(L)'
;FCADAQTVAFFATLVAAGLPPIVDLNDLVSDRAIGGTMPSFTTDADHTRSSVRDRLVNVNQSESNPYLQFALDTLATRILLCNSSSGTPTAYGVEIAPGAALPVASNFQGKAILRTENITVRREVIIFAGVFQSPQLATNGLMLSGIGNSSHLQEFGITPILDLPGVGNNLQDHDEISIIWRMKQNFSLLNGCVLQPDPAQDPCLEFWEDNGHLNAYSFGGTVEAFTSQSADSSEHDLMTHWEPAYFPGFIRGDLVSHDI
;
A
#
# COMPACT_ATOMS: atom_id res chain seq x y z
N PHE A 1 18.03 17.86 -11.08
CA PHE A 1 17.56 17.88 -9.69
C PHE A 1 17.70 19.30 -9.15
N CYS A 2 16.61 20.07 -9.09
CA CYS A 2 16.58 21.33 -8.35
C CYS A 2 15.99 21.02 -6.98
N ALA A 3 16.83 20.67 -6.01
CA ALA A 3 16.41 20.57 -4.61
C ALA A 3 16.27 21.98 -4.02
N ASP A 4 15.30 22.19 -3.12
CA ASP A 4 15.21 23.45 -2.36
C ASP A 4 16.49 23.63 -1.52
N ALA A 5 16.89 24.88 -1.27
CA ALA A 5 18.08 25.14 -0.45
C ALA A 5 17.98 24.52 0.95
N GLN A 6 16.76 24.33 1.47
CA GLN A 6 16.50 23.67 2.75
C GLN A 6 16.82 22.17 2.71
N THR A 7 16.49 21.46 1.63
CA THR A 7 16.84 20.05 1.40
C THR A 7 18.35 19.83 1.42
N VAL A 8 19.09 20.68 0.69
CA VAL A 8 20.55 20.60 0.63
C VAL A 8 21.17 20.88 2.00
N ALA A 9 20.61 21.83 2.74
CA ALA A 9 21.08 22.16 4.09
C ALA A 9 20.84 21.01 5.09
N PHE A 10 19.74 20.27 4.95
CA PHE A 10 19.47 19.10 5.79
C PHE A 10 20.51 17.99 5.56
N PHE A 11 20.78 17.61 4.31
CA PHE A 11 21.84 16.64 3.99
C PHE A 11 23.21 17.06 4.50
N ALA A 12 23.58 18.34 4.33
CA ALA A 12 24.83 18.86 4.84
C ALA A 12 24.92 18.74 6.38
N THR A 13 23.79 18.91 7.07
CA THR A 13 23.69 18.76 8.53
C THR A 13 23.85 17.30 8.95
N LEU A 14 23.24 16.35 8.24
CA LEU A 14 23.42 14.91 8.51
C LEU A 14 24.88 14.49 8.37
N VAL A 15 25.54 14.91 7.28
CA VAL A 15 26.96 14.61 7.06
C VAL A 15 27.83 15.24 8.15
N ALA A 16 27.54 16.48 8.55
CA ALA A 16 28.24 17.14 9.65
C ALA A 16 28.00 16.46 11.01
N ALA A 17 26.85 15.80 11.19
CA ALA A 17 26.52 15.00 12.37
C ALA A 17 27.15 13.59 12.35
N GLY A 18 27.93 13.26 11.31
CA GLY A 18 28.60 11.96 11.19
C GLY A 18 27.75 10.86 10.55
N LEU A 19 26.64 11.22 9.90
CA LEU A 19 25.80 10.31 9.12
C LEU A 19 26.20 10.42 7.63
N PRO A 20 27.05 9.52 7.10
CA PRO A 20 27.52 9.60 5.72
C PRO A 20 26.39 9.34 4.71
N PRO A 21 26.53 9.79 3.46
CA PRO A 21 25.56 9.45 2.42
C PRO A 21 25.63 7.96 2.08
N ILE A 22 24.46 7.33 1.96
CA ILE A 22 24.27 5.97 1.46
C ILE A 22 23.73 6.08 0.03
N VAL A 23 24.39 5.42 -0.91
CA VAL A 23 24.02 5.50 -2.34
C VAL A 23 22.75 4.72 -2.63
N ASP A 24 22.64 3.51 -2.06
CA ASP A 24 21.47 2.65 -2.22
C ASP A 24 21.21 1.88 -0.93
N LEU A 25 20.13 2.22 -0.21
CA LEU A 25 19.71 1.47 0.99
C LEU A 25 19.22 0.05 0.67
N ASN A 26 18.96 -0.27 -0.59
CA ASN A 26 18.43 -1.58 -1.00
C ASN A 26 19.54 -2.53 -1.49
N ASP A 27 20.79 -2.09 -1.51
CA ASP A 27 21.90 -2.97 -1.87
C ASP A 27 22.36 -3.81 -0.66
N LEU A 28 22.91 -4.98 -0.94
CA LEU A 28 23.40 -5.88 0.12
C LEU A 28 24.63 -5.32 0.85
N VAL A 29 25.32 -4.33 0.25
CA VAL A 29 26.55 -3.74 0.80
C VAL A 29 26.22 -2.73 1.88
N SER A 30 25.09 -2.04 1.76
CA SER A 30 24.55 -1.05 2.68
C SER A 30 23.59 -1.66 3.69
N ASP A 31 23.46 -2.99 3.74
CA ASP A 31 22.70 -3.66 4.79
C ASP A 31 23.24 -3.24 6.16
N ARG A 32 22.37 -2.69 7.00
CA ARG A 32 22.70 -2.12 8.31
C ARG A 32 23.72 -0.97 8.28
N ALA A 33 23.92 -0.32 7.13
CA ALA A 33 24.70 0.91 7.09
C ALA A 33 24.03 1.97 7.95
N ILE A 34 24.82 2.83 8.58
CA ILE A 34 24.38 4.02 9.32
C ILE A 34 24.70 5.23 8.44
N GLY A 35 23.69 6.02 8.11
CA GLY A 35 23.85 7.12 7.16
C GLY A 35 22.52 7.59 6.58
N GLY A 36 22.56 8.48 5.60
CA GLY A 36 21.38 9.07 4.97
C GLY A 36 21.30 8.84 3.47
N THR A 37 20.11 8.63 2.93
CA THR A 37 19.86 8.53 1.48
C THR A 37 18.54 9.19 1.08
N MET A 38 18.33 9.30 -0.23
CA MET A 38 17.01 9.49 -0.80
C MET A 38 16.49 8.11 -1.22
N PRO A 39 15.41 7.59 -0.61
CA PRO A 39 14.87 6.32 -1.00
C PRO A 39 14.32 6.40 -2.43
N SER A 40 14.49 5.30 -3.15
CA SER A 40 13.96 5.17 -4.49
C SER A 40 12.46 4.93 -4.44
N PHE A 41 11.74 5.59 -5.33
CA PHE A 41 10.32 5.36 -5.54
C PHE A 41 10.14 4.43 -6.74
N THR A 42 9.15 3.53 -6.69
CA THR A 42 8.86 2.63 -7.81
C THR A 42 8.19 3.42 -8.94
N THR A 43 8.99 3.87 -9.91
CA THR A 43 8.53 4.52 -11.13
C THR A 43 9.04 3.81 -12.38
N ASP A 44 8.32 3.95 -13.50
CA ASP A 44 8.80 3.47 -14.80
C ASP A 44 9.78 4.47 -15.46
N ALA A 45 10.21 4.18 -16.69
CA ALA A 45 11.15 5.00 -17.44
C ALA A 45 10.60 6.40 -17.78
N ASP A 46 9.29 6.57 -17.73
CA ASP A 46 8.61 7.83 -18.00
C ASP A 46 8.31 8.61 -16.70
N HIS A 47 8.79 8.13 -15.54
CA HIS A 47 8.51 8.68 -14.21
C HIS A 47 7.04 8.55 -13.76
N THR A 48 6.29 7.59 -14.32
CA THR A 48 4.95 7.24 -13.83
C THR A 48 5.07 6.25 -12.67
N ARG A 49 4.11 6.28 -11.73
CA ARG A 49 4.00 5.25 -10.69
C ARG A 49 3.98 3.86 -11.32
N SER A 50 4.91 3.01 -10.91
CA SER A 50 4.88 1.59 -11.25
C SER A 50 4.12 0.82 -10.19
N SER A 51 2.96 0.27 -10.55
CA SER A 51 2.16 -0.56 -9.65
C SER A 51 1.94 -1.98 -10.20
N VAL A 52 1.72 -2.93 -9.30
CA VAL A 52 1.34 -4.30 -9.67
C VAL A 52 0.05 -4.32 -10.49
N ARG A 53 -0.89 -3.40 -10.20
CA ARG A 53 -2.12 -3.21 -10.98
C ARG A 53 -1.81 -2.92 -12.44
N ASP A 54 -0.94 -1.95 -12.72
CA ASP A 54 -0.66 -1.54 -14.10
C ASP A 54 0.01 -2.67 -14.88
N ARG A 55 0.88 -3.43 -14.21
CA ARG A 55 1.44 -4.66 -14.81
C ARG A 55 0.35 -5.68 -15.16
N LEU A 56 -0.61 -5.92 -14.27
CA LEU A 56 -1.71 -6.87 -14.50
C LEU A 56 -2.65 -6.42 -15.61
N VAL A 57 -2.98 -5.12 -15.66
CA VAL A 57 -3.79 -4.53 -16.74
C VAL A 57 -3.08 -4.66 -18.08
N ASN A 58 -1.78 -4.33 -18.13
CA ASN A 58 -0.97 -4.45 -19.35
C ASN A 58 -0.92 -5.89 -19.86
N VAL A 59 -0.72 -6.88 -18.99
CA VAL A 59 -0.75 -8.31 -19.37
C VAL A 59 -2.11 -8.71 -19.95
N ASN A 60 -3.20 -8.26 -19.34
CA ASN A 60 -4.54 -8.59 -19.82
C ASN A 60 -4.87 -7.97 -21.19
N GLN A 61 -4.46 -6.71 -21.40
CA GLN A 61 -4.76 -5.96 -22.63
C GLN A 61 -3.83 -6.35 -23.79
N SER A 62 -2.52 -6.47 -23.55
CA SER A 62 -1.52 -6.68 -24.61
C SER A 62 -1.58 -8.06 -25.24
N GLU A 63 -2.05 -9.07 -24.50
CA GLU A 63 -2.09 -10.46 -24.98
C GLU A 63 -3.50 -10.94 -25.38
N SER A 64 -4.54 -10.09 -25.25
CA SER A 64 -5.95 -10.52 -25.40
C SER A 64 -6.22 -11.84 -24.66
N ASN A 65 -5.68 -11.97 -23.44
CA ASN A 65 -5.58 -13.25 -22.75
C ASN A 65 -6.96 -13.67 -22.21
N PRO A 66 -7.64 -14.69 -22.78
CA PRO A 66 -8.97 -15.07 -22.34
C PRO A 66 -8.97 -15.83 -21.00
N TYR A 67 -7.79 -16.16 -20.47
CA TYR A 67 -7.62 -16.96 -19.26
C TYR A 67 -7.48 -16.12 -18.00
N LEU A 68 -7.23 -14.81 -18.12
CA LEU A 68 -7.18 -13.88 -17.00
C LEU A 68 -8.46 -13.05 -16.95
N GLN A 69 -9.17 -13.13 -15.83
CA GLN A 69 -10.40 -12.37 -15.62
C GLN A 69 -10.28 -11.62 -14.30
N PHE A 70 -10.67 -10.34 -14.32
CA PHE A 70 -10.74 -9.52 -13.12
C PHE A 70 -12.19 -9.34 -12.70
N ALA A 71 -12.47 -9.62 -11.43
CA ALA A 71 -13.72 -9.24 -10.77
C ALA A 71 -13.42 -8.10 -9.81
N LEU A 72 -13.57 -6.86 -10.30
CA LEU A 72 -13.45 -5.65 -9.47
C LEU A 72 -14.72 -5.48 -8.63
N ASP A 73 -14.64 -4.64 -7.59
CA ASP A 73 -15.77 -4.33 -6.68
C ASP A 73 -16.46 -5.59 -6.13
N THR A 74 -15.68 -6.64 -5.95
CA THR A 74 -16.17 -7.97 -5.58
C THR A 74 -15.43 -8.42 -4.34
N LEU A 75 -16.15 -8.52 -3.23
CA LEU A 75 -15.59 -8.99 -1.97
C LEU A 75 -15.61 -10.52 -1.95
N ALA A 76 -14.45 -11.16 -1.83
CA ALA A 76 -14.41 -12.57 -1.43
C ALA A 76 -14.89 -12.67 0.04
N THR A 77 -15.84 -13.54 0.34
CA THR A 77 -16.40 -13.67 1.69
C THR A 77 -15.96 -14.96 2.37
N ARG A 78 -15.78 -16.04 1.60
CA ARG A 78 -15.53 -17.36 2.16
C ARG A 78 -14.83 -18.31 1.19
N ILE A 79 -13.99 -19.19 1.70
CA ILE A 79 -13.41 -20.30 0.93
C ILE A 79 -14.34 -21.51 1.03
N LEU A 80 -14.68 -22.10 -0.10
CA LEU A 80 -15.52 -23.29 -0.14
C LEU A 80 -14.64 -24.53 0.00
N LEU A 81 -14.84 -25.27 1.10
CA LEU A 81 -14.06 -26.46 1.46
C LEU A 81 -14.92 -27.72 1.41
N CYS A 82 -14.34 -28.81 0.94
CA CYS A 82 -14.92 -30.15 1.04
C CYS A 82 -13.97 -31.10 1.78
N ASN A 83 -14.53 -32.10 2.46
CA ASN A 83 -13.72 -33.13 3.10
C ASN A 83 -13.12 -34.04 2.03
N SER A 84 -11.80 -34.11 1.99
CA SER A 84 -11.09 -35.09 1.15
C SER A 84 -11.04 -36.45 1.85
N SER A 85 -10.90 -37.52 1.06
CA SER A 85 -10.66 -38.88 1.54
C SER A 85 -9.39 -39.01 2.38
N SER A 86 -8.45 -38.05 2.26
CA SER A 86 -7.23 -37.97 3.06
C SER A 86 -7.39 -37.31 4.43
N GLY A 87 -8.58 -36.82 4.78
CA GLY A 87 -8.83 -36.08 6.03
C GLY A 87 -8.33 -34.63 6.03
N THR A 88 -7.67 -34.18 4.96
CA THR A 88 -7.29 -32.77 4.76
C THR A 88 -8.39 -32.06 3.95
N PRO A 89 -8.93 -30.92 4.40
CA PRO A 89 -9.94 -30.19 3.63
C PRO A 89 -9.36 -29.70 2.29
N THR A 90 -10.15 -29.79 1.23
CA THR A 90 -9.76 -29.35 -0.12
C THR A 90 -10.61 -28.15 -0.52
N ALA A 91 -9.97 -27.07 -0.94
CA ALA A 91 -10.66 -25.90 -1.49
C ALA A 91 -11.14 -26.18 -2.90
N TYR A 92 -12.43 -25.98 -3.15
CA TYR A 92 -13.05 -26.18 -4.46
C TYR A 92 -13.70 -24.92 -5.03
N GLY A 93 -13.64 -23.80 -4.30
CA GLY A 93 -14.21 -22.55 -4.75
C GLY A 93 -14.09 -21.42 -3.73
N VAL A 94 -14.69 -20.29 -4.09
CA VAL A 94 -14.76 -19.08 -3.29
C VAL A 94 -16.18 -18.52 -3.39
N GLU A 95 -16.77 -18.14 -2.25
CA GLU A 95 -17.97 -17.32 -2.20
C GLU A 95 -17.58 -15.85 -2.34
N ILE A 96 -18.30 -15.14 -3.17
CA ILE A 96 -18.07 -13.73 -3.49
C ILE A 96 -19.34 -12.92 -3.30
N ALA A 97 -19.18 -11.62 -3.04
CA ALA A 97 -20.23 -10.63 -3.01
C ALA A 97 -19.91 -9.51 -4.02
N PRO A 98 -20.44 -9.59 -5.26
CA PRO A 98 -20.29 -8.52 -6.24
C PRO A 98 -21.00 -7.23 -5.78
N GLY A 99 -20.39 -6.07 -6.07
CA GLY A 99 -20.89 -4.76 -5.67
C GLY A 99 -20.77 -4.46 -4.17
N ALA A 100 -20.17 -5.38 -3.40
CA ALA A 100 -19.82 -5.13 -2.01
C ALA A 100 -18.55 -4.29 -1.96
N ALA A 101 -18.69 -2.97 -2.08
CA ALA A 101 -17.59 -2.07 -1.77
C ALA A 101 -17.24 -2.22 -0.28
N LEU A 102 -15.94 -2.29 0.04
CA LEU A 102 -15.51 -2.03 1.41
C LEU A 102 -15.94 -0.60 1.73
N PRO A 103 -16.74 -0.38 2.78
CA PRO A 103 -17.21 0.96 3.10
C PRO A 103 -16.00 1.86 3.35
N VAL A 104 -15.79 2.85 2.49
CA VAL A 104 -14.94 4.00 2.83
C VAL A 104 -15.55 4.60 4.09
N ALA A 105 -14.74 4.84 5.12
CA ALA A 105 -15.21 5.12 6.48
C ALA A 105 -16.29 6.22 6.58
N SER A 106 -16.31 7.17 5.62
CA SER A 106 -17.30 8.25 5.53
C SER A 106 -18.71 7.81 5.12
N ASN A 107 -18.88 6.68 4.43
CA ASN A 107 -20.16 6.24 3.84
C ASN A 107 -20.69 4.94 4.47
N PHE A 108 -20.18 4.53 5.64
CA PHE A 108 -20.65 3.33 6.31
C PHE A 108 -22.07 3.53 6.87
N GLN A 109 -23.07 2.97 6.19
CA GLN A 109 -24.48 3.03 6.61
C GLN A 109 -24.89 1.88 7.55
N GLY A 110 -23.93 1.16 8.12
CA GLY A 110 -24.16 -0.01 8.97
C GLY A 110 -24.06 -1.33 8.23
N LYS A 111 -24.51 -2.42 8.87
CA LYS A 111 -24.43 -3.77 8.31
C LYS A 111 -25.42 -3.92 7.15
N ALA A 112 -24.90 -4.13 5.94
CA ALA A 112 -25.69 -4.49 4.77
C ALA A 112 -25.77 -6.01 4.61
N ILE A 113 -26.90 -6.52 4.15
CA ILE A 113 -27.00 -7.91 3.69
C ILE A 113 -26.28 -7.99 2.34
N LEU A 114 -25.22 -8.77 2.28
CA LEU A 114 -24.49 -9.00 1.03
C LEU A 114 -25.23 -10.04 0.19
N ARG A 115 -25.40 -9.75 -1.10
CA ARG A 115 -25.81 -10.76 -2.07
C ARG A 115 -24.57 -11.57 -2.46
N THR A 116 -24.57 -12.87 -2.16
CA THR A 116 -23.43 -13.74 -2.42
C THR A 116 -23.67 -14.71 -3.57
N GLU A 117 -22.58 -15.07 -4.25
CA GLU A 117 -22.53 -16.03 -5.35
C GLU A 117 -21.28 -16.92 -5.21
N ASN A 118 -21.33 -18.15 -5.71
CA ASN A 118 -20.23 -19.11 -5.57
C ASN A 118 -19.48 -19.28 -6.90
N ILE A 119 -18.15 -19.15 -6.86
CA ILE A 119 -17.26 -19.49 -7.97
C ILE A 119 -16.55 -20.80 -7.63
N THR A 120 -16.64 -21.79 -8.52
CA THR A 120 -15.93 -23.06 -8.36
C THR A 120 -14.62 -23.05 -9.14
N VAL A 121 -13.60 -23.69 -8.58
CA VAL A 121 -12.27 -23.81 -9.19
C VAL A 121 -11.93 -25.28 -9.44
N ARG A 122 -11.12 -25.53 -10.48
CA ARG A 122 -10.72 -26.90 -10.87
C ARG A 122 -9.39 -27.35 -10.27
N ARG A 123 -8.57 -26.42 -9.80
CA ARG A 123 -7.20 -26.71 -9.34
C ARG A 123 -6.96 -26.14 -7.97
N GLU A 124 -6.85 -24.82 -7.88
CA GLU A 124 -6.30 -24.17 -6.69
C GLU A 124 -7.03 -22.86 -6.39
N VAL A 125 -7.07 -22.52 -5.11
CA VAL A 125 -7.45 -21.20 -4.60
C VAL A 125 -6.19 -20.61 -3.96
N ILE A 126 -5.78 -19.42 -4.39
CA ILE A 126 -4.63 -18.71 -3.85
C ILE A 126 -5.11 -17.41 -3.21
N ILE A 127 -4.66 -17.13 -1.98
CA ILE A 127 -5.14 -16.01 -1.17
C ILE A 127 -4.06 -14.91 -1.13
N PHE A 128 -4.41 -13.71 -1.58
CA PHE A 128 -3.56 -12.51 -1.57
C PHE A 128 -4.34 -11.28 -1.12
N ALA A 129 -4.96 -11.32 0.07
CA ALA A 129 -5.75 -10.20 0.60
C ALA A 129 -4.98 -9.33 1.61
N GLY A 130 -3.65 -9.45 1.69
CA GLY A 130 -2.83 -8.67 2.64
C GLY A 130 -2.93 -9.16 4.09
N VAL A 131 -2.18 -8.54 5.01
CA VAL A 131 -1.98 -9.07 6.38
C VAL A 131 -3.21 -8.99 7.28
N PHE A 132 -4.17 -8.11 6.99
CA PHE A 132 -5.41 -8.01 7.75
C PHE A 132 -6.52 -8.85 7.11
N GLN A 133 -6.71 -8.72 5.79
CA GLN A 133 -7.79 -9.40 5.12
C GLN A 133 -7.43 -10.84 4.74
N SER A 134 -6.16 -11.26 4.59
CA SER A 134 -5.84 -12.68 4.34
C SER A 134 -6.10 -13.57 5.54
N PRO A 135 -5.63 -13.23 6.77
CA PRO A 135 -6.03 -14.02 7.91
C PRO A 135 -7.50 -13.84 8.21
N GLN A 136 -8.25 -12.91 7.58
CA GLN A 136 -9.70 -12.79 7.60
C GLN A 136 -10.41 -13.53 6.43
N LEU A 137 -9.90 -13.61 5.21
CA LEU A 137 -10.46 -14.48 4.16
C LEU A 137 -10.15 -15.94 4.44
N ALA A 138 -9.03 -16.13 5.13
CA ALA A 138 -8.94 -17.09 6.20
C ALA A 138 -10.06 -16.74 7.22
N THR A 139 -9.91 -16.08 8.38
CA THR A 139 -10.83 -15.91 9.59
C THR A 139 -12.23 -15.27 9.48
N ASN A 140 -12.48 -14.08 8.92
CA ASN A 140 -13.81 -13.63 8.45
C ASN A 140 -14.53 -14.59 7.48
N GLY A 141 -13.81 -15.49 6.82
CA GLY A 141 -14.31 -16.66 6.12
C GLY A 141 -14.19 -17.95 6.92
N LEU A 142 -13.30 -18.09 7.92
CA LEU A 142 -12.81 -19.33 8.58
C LEU A 142 -13.40 -19.53 9.94
N MET A 143 -13.79 -18.45 10.62
CA MET A 143 -14.89 -18.60 11.53
C MET A 143 -16.18 -18.86 10.72
N LEU A 144 -16.19 -19.55 9.59
CA LEU A 144 -17.38 -20.09 8.91
C LEU A 144 -16.92 -21.23 7.98
N SER A 145 -15.65 -21.22 7.55
CA SER A 145 -14.91 -22.29 6.85
C SER A 145 -14.08 -23.15 7.80
N GLY A 146 -14.21 -22.94 9.10
CA GLY A 146 -13.64 -23.72 10.20
C GLY A 146 -12.11 -23.80 10.39
N ILE A 147 -11.27 -23.13 9.62
CA ILE A 147 -9.81 -23.15 9.87
C ILE A 147 -9.46 -22.10 10.96
N GLY A 148 -8.47 -22.28 11.83
CA GLY A 148 -8.11 -21.29 12.87
C GLY A 148 -8.18 -21.83 14.30
N ASN A 149 -8.05 -20.97 15.32
CA ASN A 149 -8.13 -21.41 16.73
C ASN A 149 -9.54 -21.92 17.07
N SER A 150 -9.69 -23.23 17.29
CA SER A 150 -10.99 -23.88 17.47
C SER A 150 -11.84 -23.31 18.60
N SER A 151 -11.25 -22.93 19.72
CA SER A 151 -11.98 -22.33 20.85
C SER A 151 -12.54 -20.96 20.46
N HIS A 152 -11.71 -20.12 19.84
CA HIS A 152 -12.15 -18.84 19.32
C HIS A 152 -13.26 -19.02 18.28
N LEU A 153 -13.09 -19.95 17.32
CA LEU A 153 -14.11 -20.30 16.32
C LEU A 153 -15.49 -20.61 16.95
N GLN A 154 -15.48 -21.41 18.01
CA GLN A 154 -16.69 -21.82 18.71
C GLN A 154 -17.37 -20.67 19.48
N GLU A 155 -16.61 -19.72 20.03
CA GLU A 155 -17.16 -18.54 20.72
C GLU A 155 -18.06 -17.69 19.83
N PHE A 156 -17.75 -17.65 18.53
CA PHE A 156 -18.54 -16.94 17.54
C PHE A 156 -19.59 -17.83 16.86
N GLY A 157 -19.72 -19.09 17.30
CA GLY A 157 -20.75 -20.02 16.86
C GLY A 157 -20.43 -20.76 15.58
N ILE A 158 -19.16 -20.98 15.26
CA ILE A 158 -18.80 -21.62 13.99
C ILE A 158 -18.11 -22.95 14.19
N THR A 159 -18.32 -23.84 13.24
CA THR A 159 -17.79 -25.19 13.27
C THR A 159 -16.33 -25.21 12.83
N PRO A 160 -15.37 -25.62 13.69
CA PRO A 160 -14.00 -25.85 13.27
C PRO A 160 -13.89 -27.03 12.28
N ILE A 161 -13.12 -26.81 11.21
CA ILE A 161 -12.72 -27.76 10.16
C ILE A 161 -11.23 -28.09 10.30
N LEU A 162 -10.39 -27.12 10.69
CA LEU A 162 -8.95 -27.35 10.89
C LEU A 162 -8.41 -26.42 11.99
N ASP A 163 -7.92 -27.01 13.09
CA ASP A 163 -7.39 -26.25 14.21
C ASP A 163 -5.99 -25.68 13.87
N LEU A 164 -5.92 -24.38 13.56
CA LEU A 164 -4.67 -23.67 13.28
C LEU A 164 -4.59 -22.40 14.14
N PRO A 165 -4.12 -22.50 15.40
CA PRO A 165 -4.11 -21.35 16.31
C PRO A 165 -3.20 -20.21 15.87
N GLY A 166 -2.24 -20.45 14.96
CA GLY A 166 -1.38 -19.39 14.41
C GLY A 166 -2.09 -18.43 13.45
N VAL A 167 -3.26 -18.79 12.91
CA VAL A 167 -3.97 -17.92 11.96
C VAL A 167 -4.47 -16.67 12.68
N GLY A 168 -4.11 -15.50 12.14
CA GLY A 168 -4.47 -14.20 12.71
C GLY A 168 -3.58 -13.76 13.90
N ASN A 169 -2.56 -14.54 14.24
CA ASN A 169 -1.58 -14.20 15.27
C ASN A 169 -0.25 -13.76 14.65
N ASN A 170 0.67 -13.28 15.49
CA ASN A 170 2.00 -12.82 15.10
C ASN A 170 1.98 -11.66 14.09
N LEU A 171 1.05 -10.72 14.25
CA LEU A 171 1.07 -9.46 13.53
C LEU A 171 2.33 -8.69 13.93
N GLN A 172 3.09 -8.30 12.91
CA GLN A 172 4.28 -7.48 13.04
C GLN A 172 4.11 -6.30 12.09
N ASP A 173 4.53 -5.13 12.55
CA ASP A 173 4.59 -3.91 11.78
C ASP A 173 5.79 -3.10 12.26
N HIS A 174 6.11 -2.03 11.57
CA HIS A 174 7.06 -1.04 12.09
C HIS A 174 6.27 0.04 12.82
N ASP A 175 6.56 0.20 14.12
CA ASP A 175 5.97 1.28 14.90
C ASP A 175 6.52 2.63 14.42
N GLU A 176 5.64 3.48 13.91
CA GLU A 176 6.01 4.80 13.38
C GLU A 176 5.60 5.91 14.36
N ILE A 177 6.50 6.88 14.57
CA ILE A 177 6.23 8.09 15.33
C ILE A 177 6.49 9.31 14.45
N SER A 178 5.44 10.07 14.15
CA SER A 178 5.56 11.30 13.37
C SER A 178 5.98 12.48 14.26
N ILE A 179 7.04 13.18 13.86
CA ILE A 179 7.49 14.41 14.51
C ILE A 179 7.32 15.57 13.53
N ILE A 180 6.52 16.57 13.91
CA ILE A 180 6.22 17.71 13.05
C ILE A 180 7.01 18.94 13.55
N TRP A 181 7.76 19.55 12.64
CA TRP A 181 8.57 20.74 12.92
C TRP A 181 7.98 21.97 12.22
N ARG A 182 8.03 23.12 12.89
CA ARG A 182 7.77 24.41 12.25
C ARG A 182 9.07 24.93 11.64
N MET A 183 9.10 25.08 10.33
CA MET A 183 10.22 25.68 9.62
C MET A 183 10.36 27.17 9.95
N LYS A 184 11.61 27.68 9.91
CA LYS A 184 11.89 29.12 10.13
C LYS A 184 11.48 29.98 8.94
N GLN A 185 11.42 29.40 7.75
CA GLN A 185 11.08 30.04 6.49
C GLN A 185 10.14 29.11 5.70
N ASN A 186 9.39 29.70 4.78
CA ASN A 186 8.52 28.93 3.89
C ASN A 186 9.37 28.24 2.81
N PHE A 187 8.94 27.06 2.35
CA PHE A 187 9.53 26.41 1.18
C PHE A 187 9.31 27.27 -0.06
N SER A 188 10.39 27.60 -0.74
CA SER A 188 10.31 28.43 -1.95
C SER A 188 9.55 27.74 -3.07
N LEU A 189 9.59 26.40 -3.06
CA LEU A 189 8.85 25.50 -3.95
C LEU A 189 7.32 25.68 -3.90
N LEU A 190 6.79 26.15 -2.77
CA LEU A 190 5.35 26.32 -2.56
C LEU A 190 4.88 27.77 -2.79
N ASN A 191 5.77 28.65 -3.20
CA ASN A 191 5.44 30.06 -3.39
C ASN A 191 4.36 30.24 -4.46
N GLY A 192 3.23 30.84 -4.07
CA GLY A 192 2.10 31.12 -4.97
C GLY A 192 1.07 30.01 -5.07
N CYS A 193 1.32 28.84 -4.45
CA CYS A 193 0.35 27.75 -4.40
C CYS A 193 -0.54 27.87 -3.16
N VAL A 194 -1.84 27.59 -3.31
CA VAL A 194 -2.87 27.76 -2.25
C VAL A 194 -3.34 26.41 -1.68
N LEU A 195 -2.99 25.33 -2.38
CA LEU A 195 -3.36 23.94 -2.17
C LEU A 195 -4.88 23.74 -2.05
N GLN A 196 -5.64 24.40 -2.93
CA GLN A 196 -7.09 24.25 -3.03
C GLN A 196 -7.47 23.22 -4.10
N PRO A 197 -8.65 22.56 -3.97
CA PRO A 197 -9.12 21.61 -4.96
C PRO A 197 -9.71 22.25 -6.23
N ASP A 198 -9.93 23.57 -6.23
CA ASP A 198 -10.49 24.32 -7.35
C ASP A 198 -9.36 25.08 -8.10
N PRO A 199 -9.09 24.78 -9.38
CA PRO A 199 -8.07 25.46 -10.18
C PRO A 199 -8.27 26.98 -10.23
N ALA A 200 -9.51 27.47 -10.22
CA ALA A 200 -9.79 28.91 -10.22
C ALA A 200 -9.32 29.63 -8.93
N GLN A 201 -9.04 28.86 -7.88
CA GLN A 201 -8.59 29.36 -6.57
C GLN A 201 -7.12 29.01 -6.29
N ASP A 202 -6.47 28.25 -7.16
CA ASP A 202 -5.07 27.86 -7.02
C ASP A 202 -4.32 27.98 -8.36
N PRO A 203 -3.50 29.04 -8.52
CA PRO A 203 -2.71 29.25 -9.74
C PRO A 203 -1.73 28.11 -10.05
N CYS A 204 -1.26 27.38 -9.02
CA CYS A 204 -0.43 26.20 -9.24
C CYS A 204 -1.28 25.01 -9.72
N LEU A 205 -2.50 24.82 -9.21
CA LEU A 205 -3.36 23.76 -9.76
C LEU A 205 -3.73 24.06 -11.21
N GLU A 206 -4.16 25.29 -11.51
CA GLU A 206 -4.46 25.75 -12.88
C GLU A 206 -3.26 25.54 -13.81
N PHE A 207 -2.07 26.02 -13.41
CA PHE A 207 -0.86 25.82 -14.20
C PHE A 207 -0.55 24.33 -14.44
N TRP A 208 -0.74 23.49 -13.43
CA TRP A 208 -0.48 22.05 -13.54
C TRP A 208 -1.45 21.38 -14.52
N GLU A 209 -2.74 21.73 -14.47
CA GLU A 209 -3.74 21.21 -15.39
C GLU A 209 -3.48 21.65 -16.83
N ASP A 210 -3.08 22.90 -17.04
CA ASP A 210 -2.86 23.49 -18.36
C ASP A 210 -1.54 23.05 -19.01
N ASN A 211 -0.47 22.90 -18.22
CA ASN A 211 0.90 22.73 -18.74
C ASN A 211 1.52 21.37 -18.41
N GLY A 212 0.97 20.65 -17.44
CA GLY A 212 1.53 19.40 -16.94
C GLY A 212 2.83 19.55 -16.14
N HIS A 213 2.99 18.66 -15.17
CA HIS A 213 4.24 18.07 -14.67
C HIS A 213 5.33 18.94 -14.01
N LEU A 214 5.25 20.27 -13.95
CA LEU A 214 6.36 21.10 -13.41
C LEU A 214 5.95 22.13 -12.34
N ASN A 215 5.23 21.70 -11.29
CA ASN A 215 5.02 22.52 -10.08
C ASN A 215 4.62 21.70 -8.82
N ALA A 216 4.16 22.39 -7.77
CA ALA A 216 3.76 21.85 -6.47
C ALA A 216 2.83 20.62 -6.53
N TYR A 217 1.98 20.51 -7.54
CA TYR A 217 1.02 19.40 -7.70
C TYR A 217 1.59 18.17 -8.40
N SER A 218 2.74 18.32 -9.06
CA SER A 218 3.51 17.21 -9.62
C SER A 218 4.58 16.68 -8.68
N PHE A 219 4.77 17.30 -7.52
CA PHE A 219 5.77 16.88 -6.54
C PHE A 219 5.21 15.83 -5.58
N GLY A 220 5.98 14.75 -5.37
CA GLY A 220 5.90 13.96 -4.14
C GLY A 220 6.66 14.65 -3.00
N GLY A 221 6.56 14.11 -1.80
CA GLY A 221 7.55 14.43 -0.76
C GLY A 221 8.89 13.80 -1.12
N THR A 222 10.01 14.51 -0.93
CA THR A 222 11.25 13.78 -0.72
C THR A 222 11.18 13.15 0.64
N VAL A 223 11.28 11.84 0.63
CA VAL A 223 11.62 11.09 1.82
C VAL A 223 13.14 11.13 1.89
N GLU A 224 13.69 11.39 3.05
CA GLU A 224 15.10 11.19 3.32
C GLU A 224 15.16 10.17 4.43
N ALA A 225 15.79 9.05 4.14
CA ALA A 225 15.87 7.93 5.05
C ALA A 225 17.24 7.94 5.70
N PHE A 226 17.28 7.88 7.02
CA PHE A 226 18.52 7.63 7.73
C PHE A 226 18.34 6.56 8.79
N THR A 227 19.35 5.72 8.87
CA THR A 227 19.44 4.60 9.78
C THR A 227 20.30 5.00 10.96
N SER A 228 19.74 4.87 12.16
CA SER A 228 20.46 5.08 13.42
C SER A 228 20.35 3.82 14.25
N GLN A 229 21.31 3.59 15.13
CA GLN A 229 21.23 2.53 16.12
C GLN A 229 21.01 3.15 17.49
N SER A 230 19.90 2.81 18.15
CA SER A 230 19.71 3.12 19.56
C SER A 230 20.69 2.29 20.41
N ALA A 231 21.19 2.87 21.51
CA ALA A 231 22.28 2.28 22.30
C ALA A 231 21.96 0.91 22.90
N ASP A 232 20.67 0.56 23.03
CA ASP A 232 20.18 -0.62 23.72
C ASP A 232 19.60 -1.71 22.77
N SER A 233 19.68 -1.52 21.45
CA SER A 233 19.12 -2.45 20.45
C SER A 233 20.14 -2.89 19.40
N SER A 234 20.04 -4.15 18.96
CA SER A 234 20.75 -4.65 17.77
C SER A 234 20.06 -4.25 16.46
N GLU A 235 18.81 -3.80 16.54
CA GLU A 235 18.02 -3.35 15.40
C GLU A 235 18.27 -1.86 15.12
N HIS A 236 18.19 -1.49 13.85
CA HIS A 236 18.36 -0.12 13.42
C HIS A 236 17.00 0.57 13.33
N ASP A 237 16.96 1.81 13.83
CA ASP A 237 15.83 2.70 13.67
C ASP A 237 15.92 3.37 12.29
N LEU A 238 14.84 3.29 11.53
CA LEU A 238 14.69 4.05 10.28
C LEU A 238 13.96 5.35 10.59
N MET A 239 14.64 6.47 10.40
CA MET A 239 14.05 7.79 10.51
C MET A 239 13.82 8.33 9.10
N THR A 240 12.57 8.65 8.79
CA THR A 240 12.19 9.28 7.52
C THR A 240 11.86 10.75 7.74
N HIS A 241 12.63 11.64 7.12
CA HIS A 241 12.29 13.05 7.01
C HIS A 241 11.48 13.28 5.74
N TRP A 242 10.38 14.01 5.85
CA TRP A 242 9.49 14.31 4.73
C TRP A 242 9.45 15.81 4.52
N GLU A 243 9.76 16.24 3.31
CA GLU A 243 9.63 17.64 2.93
C GLU A 243 9.21 17.81 1.47
N PRO A 244 8.66 18.97 1.09
CA PRO A 244 8.37 19.27 -0.30
C PRO A 244 9.68 19.38 -1.08
N ALA A 245 9.82 18.58 -2.13
CA ALA A 245 10.96 18.67 -3.03
C ALA A 245 10.58 18.26 -4.44
N TYR A 246 11.43 18.63 -5.39
CA TYR A 246 11.22 18.28 -6.78
C TYR A 246 11.34 16.76 -6.96
N PHE A 247 10.19 16.11 -7.07
CA PHE A 247 10.04 14.71 -7.49
C PHE A 247 9.19 14.71 -8.75
N PRO A 248 9.71 14.29 -9.93
CA PRO A 248 8.94 14.30 -11.18
C PRO A 248 7.85 13.22 -11.23
N GLY A 249 7.75 12.37 -10.21
CA GLY A 249 6.79 11.28 -10.15
C GLY A 249 5.47 11.69 -9.51
N PHE A 250 4.51 12.07 -10.34
CA PHE A 250 3.20 11.41 -10.44
C PHE A 250 2.58 11.97 -11.72
N ILE A 251 2.64 11.18 -12.78
CA ILE A 251 1.96 11.47 -14.04
C ILE A 251 0.50 11.06 -13.87
N ARG A 252 -0.42 11.89 -14.36
CA ARG A 252 -1.81 11.49 -14.59
C ARG A 252 -1.82 10.44 -15.69
N GLY A 253 -1.53 9.18 -15.32
CA GLY A 253 -1.84 8.05 -16.19
C GLY A 253 -3.36 8.08 -16.41
N ASP A 254 -3.78 7.79 -17.64
CA ASP A 254 -5.19 7.71 -18.03
C ASP A 254 -6.00 6.89 -17.02
N LEU A 255 -6.53 7.57 -16.01
CA LEU A 255 -7.78 7.21 -15.39
C LEU A 255 -8.79 7.41 -16.51
N VAL A 256 -8.90 6.40 -17.37
CA VAL A 256 -10.04 6.24 -18.24
C VAL A 256 -11.23 6.44 -17.33
N SER A 257 -11.87 7.59 -17.51
CA SER A 257 -13.18 7.94 -17.00
C SER A 257 -14.09 6.71 -17.05
N HIS A 258 -14.19 6.01 -15.93
CA HIS A 258 -15.32 5.14 -15.63
C HIS A 258 -15.71 5.50 -14.20
N ASP A 259 -16.38 6.65 -14.16
CA ASP A 259 -17.50 7.03 -13.32
C ASP A 259 -17.41 6.97 -11.78
N ILE A 260 -17.97 8.05 -11.26
CA ILE A 260 -18.41 8.39 -9.91
C ILE A 260 -19.43 7.37 -9.39
#